data_AF-A0A4Y7S1K9-F1
#
_entry.id   AF-A0A4Y7S1K9-F1
#
_cell.length_a   1.000
_cell.length_b   1.000
_cell.length_c   1.000
_cell.angle_alpha   90.00
_cell.angle_beta   90.00
_cell.angle_gamma   90.00
#
_symmetry.space_group_name_H-M   'P 1'
#
loop_
_entity.id
_entity.type
_entity.pdbx_description
1 polymer ?
#
loop_
_entity_poly.entity_id
_entity_poly.type
_entity_poly.pdbx_seq_one_letter_code
_entity_poly.pdbx_strand_id
1 'polypeptide(L)'
;AHLCPVRALAEYIQASKLTSGYVFRAFASQDRLVANDVAMTSERFLTLFRHNLLDVGEDPLPYGTHSFRRGGCQYLASERRWPIRRICEWAGWSMEFSNLTIVKYLISWNDNPTEKREDFFHPDRQFTYKCFTCGRSCNCA
;
A
#
# COMPACT_ATOMS: atom_id res chain seq x y z
N ALA A 1 1.62 16.13 -11.51
CA ALA A 1 1.66 14.92 -10.66
C ALA A 1 0.42 14.89 -9.76
N HIS A 2 -0.53 13.97 -9.91
CA HIS A 2 -1.78 13.95 -9.14
C HIS A 2 -1.69 13.10 -7.83
N LEU A 3 -0.54 12.45 -7.59
CA LEU A 3 -0.40 11.40 -6.56
C LEU A 3 0.61 11.73 -5.45
N CYS A 4 0.82 13.02 -5.14
CA CYS A 4 1.75 13.39 -4.07
C CYS A 4 1.04 13.39 -2.71
N PRO A 5 1.37 12.47 -1.78
CA PRO A 5 0.68 12.38 -0.50
C PRO A 5 0.88 13.63 0.37
N VAL A 6 2.04 14.29 0.27
CA VAL A 6 2.32 15.53 1.00
C VAL A 6 1.41 16.66 0.54
N ARG A 7 1.18 16.78 -0.78
CA ARG A 7 0.26 17.78 -1.32
C ARG A 7 -1.19 17.46 -1.00
N ALA A 8 -1.61 16.20 -1.13
CA ALA A 8 -2.95 15.78 -0.73
C ALA A 8 -3.22 16.08 0.75
N LEU A 9 -2.22 15.83 1.62
CA LEU A 9 -2.30 16.18 3.04
C LEU A 9 -2.37 17.69 3.26
N ALA A 10 -1.56 18.48 2.54
CA ALA A 10 -1.60 19.94 2.65
C ALA A 10 -2.94 20.52 2.22
N GLU A 11 -3.50 20.05 1.10
CA GLU A 11 -4.83 20.43 0.61
C GLU A 11 -5.92 20.04 1.62
N TYR A 12 -5.83 18.84 2.21
CA TYR A 12 -6.75 18.42 3.27
C TYR A 12 -6.65 19.30 4.52
N ILE A 13 -5.45 19.65 4.99
CA ILE A 13 -5.26 20.54 6.15
C ILE A 13 -5.85 21.93 5.86
N GLN A 14 -5.62 22.46 4.66
CA GLN A 14 -6.17 23.73 4.23
C GLN A 14 -7.71 23.71 4.18
N ALA A 15 -8.30 22.66 3.61
CA ALA A 15 -9.76 22.51 3.51
C ALA A 15 -10.43 22.27 4.87
N SER A 16 -9.81 21.47 5.73
CA SER A 16 -10.31 21.15 7.07
C SER A 16 -10.16 22.28 8.08
N LYS A 17 -9.25 23.25 7.81
CA LYS A 17 -8.93 24.38 8.70
C LYS A 17 -8.44 23.95 10.08
N LEU A 18 -7.90 22.73 10.19
CA LEU A 18 -7.35 22.21 11.43
C LEU A 18 -6.02 22.89 11.75
N THR A 19 -5.89 23.42 12.96
CA THR A 19 -4.65 24.04 13.46
C THR A 19 -4.00 23.22 14.58
N SER A 20 -4.72 22.26 15.16
CA SER A 20 -4.25 21.40 16.25
C SER A 20 -5.06 20.09 16.33
N GLY A 21 -4.57 19.15 17.13
CA GLY A 21 -5.24 17.87 17.41
C GLY A 21 -4.97 16.79 16.36
N TYR A 22 -5.87 15.82 16.26
CA TYR A 22 -5.77 14.73 15.29
C TYR A 22 -5.87 15.23 13.85
N VAL A 23 -4.95 14.77 13.00
CA VAL A 23 -4.97 15.06 11.55
C VAL A 23 -6.25 14.51 10.91
N PHE A 24 -6.57 13.24 11.17
CA PHE A 24 -7.79 12.60 10.68
C PHE A 24 -8.82 12.52 11.81
N ARG A 25 -9.74 13.49 11.84
CA ARG A 25 -10.81 13.54 12.84
C ARG A 25 -12.01 12.70 12.44
N ALA A 26 -12.81 12.35 13.43
CA ALA A 26 -14.12 11.75 13.19
C ALA A 26 -15.01 12.69 12.35
N PHE A 27 -15.86 12.10 11.52
CA PHE A 27 -16.87 12.80 10.74
C PHE A 27 -18.22 12.77 11.46
N ALA A 28 -18.90 13.92 11.48
CA ALA A 28 -20.32 14.05 11.77
C ALA A 28 -21.13 13.77 10.48
N SER A 29 -22.45 14.00 10.54
CA SER A 29 -23.30 13.92 9.35
C SER A 29 -22.87 14.92 8.26
N GLN A 30 -23.17 14.58 7.00
CA GLN A 30 -22.85 15.40 5.82
C GLN A 30 -21.35 15.69 5.66
N ASP A 31 -20.50 14.72 5.99
CA ASP A 31 -19.03 14.81 5.84
C ASP A 31 -18.37 16.01 6.53
N ARG A 32 -19.02 16.54 7.56
CA ARG A 32 -18.44 17.59 8.41
C ARG A 32 -17.52 16.96 9.44
N LEU A 33 -16.40 17.60 9.74
CA LEU A 33 -15.55 17.16 10.85
C LEU A 33 -16.24 17.44 12.19
N VAL A 34 -16.08 16.52 13.14
CA VAL A 34 -16.53 16.74 14.52
C VAL A 34 -15.69 17.87 15.13
N ALA A 35 -16.35 18.80 15.85
CA ALA A 35 -15.69 19.95 16.46
C ALA A 35 -14.67 19.53 17.54
N ASN A 36 -14.98 18.45 18.27
CA ASN A 36 -14.12 17.88 19.30
C ASN A 36 -12.89 17.20 18.68
N ASP A 37 -11.79 17.20 19.43
CA ASP A 37 -10.54 16.57 19.04
C ASP A 37 -10.59 15.04 19.22
N VAL A 38 -11.38 14.38 18.36
CA VAL A 38 -11.62 12.93 18.40
C VAL A 38 -11.08 12.31 17.11
N ALA A 39 -10.21 11.32 17.27
CA ALA A 39 -9.65 10.57 16.16
C ALA A 39 -10.73 9.80 15.39
N MET A 40 -10.54 9.67 14.07
CA MET A 40 -11.33 8.74 13.27
C MET A 40 -11.08 7.30 13.71
N THR A 41 -12.15 6.50 13.81
CA THR A 41 -12.03 5.07 14.13
C THR A 41 -11.62 4.26 12.90
N SER A 42 -10.98 3.12 13.12
CA SER A 42 -10.59 2.18 12.06
C SER A 42 -11.78 1.66 11.27
N GLU A 43 -12.93 1.44 11.92
CA GLU A 43 -14.17 0.98 11.28
C GLU A 43 -14.73 2.05 10.34
N ARG A 44 -14.67 3.32 10.76
CA ARG A 44 -15.13 4.44 9.93
C ARG A 44 -14.22 4.61 8.72
N PHE A 45 -12.91 4.57 8.93
CA PHE A 45 -11.93 4.57 7.84
C PHE A 45 -12.22 3.44 6.84
N LEU A 46 -12.39 2.21 7.33
CA LEU A 46 -12.63 1.06 6.47
C LEU A 46 -13.94 1.18 5.67
N THR A 47 -14.98 1.74 6.28
CA THR A 47 -16.25 2.03 5.59
C THR A 47 -16.04 3.01 4.43
N LEU A 48 -15.39 4.14 4.70
CA LEU A 48 -15.12 5.15 3.68
C LEU A 48 -14.20 4.62 2.57
N PHE A 49 -13.19 3.85 2.94
CA PHE A 49 -12.27 3.23 1.99
C PHE A 49 -13.00 2.28 1.03
N ARG A 50 -13.92 1.45 1.54
CA ARG A 50 -14.73 0.56 0.70
C ARG A 50 -15.69 1.30 -0.22
N HIS A 51 -16.28 2.40 0.24
CA HIS A 51 -17.08 3.25 -0.63
C HIS A 51 -16.24 3.85 -1.77
N ASN A 52 -15.04 4.36 -1.46
CA ASN A 52 -14.14 4.88 -2.49
C ASN A 52 -13.75 3.81 -3.52
N LEU A 53 -13.60 2.54 -3.12
CA LEU A 53 -13.33 1.43 -4.05
C LEU A 53 -14.52 1.18 -4.98
N LEU A 54 -15.74 1.20 -4.45
CA LEU A 54 -16.96 1.08 -5.26
C LEU A 54 -17.08 2.24 -6.26
N ASP A 55 -16.73 3.46 -5.86
CA ASP A 55 -16.77 4.65 -6.73
C ASP A 55 -15.82 4.54 -7.93
N VAL A 56 -14.72 3.78 -7.80
CA VAL A 56 -13.77 3.51 -8.89
C VAL A 56 -14.00 2.16 -9.58
N GLY A 57 -15.07 1.44 -9.25
CA GLY A 57 -15.44 0.16 -9.86
C GLY A 57 -14.64 -1.05 -9.37
N GLU A 58 -13.96 -0.95 -8.23
CA GLU A 58 -13.18 -2.02 -7.62
C GLU A 58 -13.99 -2.78 -6.55
N ASP A 59 -13.85 -4.10 -6.49
CA ASP A 59 -14.49 -4.91 -5.45
C ASP A 59 -13.87 -4.58 -4.07
N PRO A 60 -14.64 -4.06 -3.10
CA PRO A 60 -14.12 -3.72 -1.78
C PRO A 60 -13.83 -4.93 -0.88
N LEU A 61 -14.37 -6.12 -1.20
CA LEU A 61 -14.33 -7.29 -0.33
C LEU A 61 -12.91 -7.79 0.04
N PRO A 62 -11.93 -7.84 -0.89
CA PRO A 62 -10.56 -8.23 -0.54
C PRO A 62 -9.78 -7.14 0.21
N TYR A 63 -10.35 -5.94 0.40
CA TYR A 63 -9.66 -4.80 1.00
C TYR A 63 -10.02 -4.59 2.48
N GLY A 64 -8.99 -4.27 3.26
CA GLY A 64 -9.03 -4.11 4.70
C GLY A 64 -8.04 -3.09 5.22
N THR A 65 -7.93 -2.96 6.54
CA THR A 65 -7.00 -2.02 7.21
C THR A 65 -5.52 -2.28 6.91
N HIS A 66 -5.18 -3.49 6.43
CA HIS A 66 -3.83 -3.87 6.04
C HIS A 66 -3.52 -3.72 4.54
N SER A 67 -4.49 -3.32 3.71
CA SER A 67 -4.34 -3.28 2.25
C SER A 67 -3.22 -2.36 1.79
N PHE A 68 -3.12 -1.14 2.33
CA PHE A 68 -2.05 -0.21 1.95
C PHE A 68 -0.66 -0.72 2.35
N ARG A 69 -0.56 -1.37 3.52
CA ARG A 69 0.72 -1.94 3.99
C ARG A 69 1.12 -3.16 3.14
N ARG A 70 0.16 -3.97 2.70
CA ARG A 70 0.35 -5.08 1.74
C ARG A 70 0.78 -4.56 0.38
N GLY A 71 -0.02 -3.70 -0.24
CA GLY A 71 0.30 -3.13 -1.55
C GLY A 71 1.62 -2.37 -1.55
N GLY A 72 1.92 -1.62 -0.48
CA GLY A 72 3.22 -0.96 -0.31
C GLY A 72 4.37 -1.95 -0.22
N CYS A 73 4.25 -3.00 0.59
CA CYS A 73 5.26 -4.06 0.68
C CYS A 73 5.52 -4.72 -0.69
N GLN A 74 4.44 -5.05 -1.42
CA GLN A 74 4.52 -5.67 -2.74
C GLN A 74 5.13 -4.73 -3.78
N TYR A 75 4.71 -3.47 -3.83
CA TYR A 75 5.30 -2.45 -4.71
C TYR A 75 6.80 -2.25 -4.43
N LEU A 76 7.18 -2.19 -3.15
CA LEU A 76 8.59 -2.02 -2.78
C LEU A 76 9.44 -3.24 -3.15
N ALA A 77 8.88 -4.44 -3.05
CA ALA A 77 9.55 -5.68 -3.45
C ALA A 77 9.62 -5.86 -4.98
N SER A 78 8.49 -5.72 -5.67
CA SER A 78 8.34 -6.02 -7.09
C SER A 78 8.77 -4.86 -7.99
N GLU A 79 8.31 -3.64 -7.72
CA GLU A 79 8.63 -2.50 -8.59
C GLU A 79 9.94 -1.83 -8.20
N ARG A 80 10.14 -1.61 -6.90
CA ARG A 80 11.34 -0.91 -6.40
C ARG A 80 12.51 -1.84 -6.11
N ARG A 81 12.30 -3.16 -6.11
CA ARG A 81 13.33 -4.18 -5.89
C ARG A 81 14.12 -3.97 -4.60
N TRP A 82 13.45 -3.49 -3.55
CA TRP A 82 14.09 -3.31 -2.26
C TRP A 82 14.43 -4.67 -1.63
N PRO A 83 15.63 -4.82 -1.04
CA PRO A 83 15.94 -6.01 -0.25
C PRO A 83 14.94 -6.17 0.89
N ILE A 84 14.58 -7.42 1.23
CA ILE A 84 13.65 -7.75 2.32
C ILE A 84 13.98 -7.00 3.61
N ARG A 85 15.27 -6.91 3.98
CA ARG A 85 15.70 -6.17 5.19
C ARG A 85 15.29 -4.70 5.17
N ARG A 86 15.42 -4.02 4.03
CA ARG A 86 15.02 -2.61 3.86
C ARG A 86 13.50 -2.45 3.90
N ILE A 87 12.76 -3.43 3.38
CA ILE A 87 11.30 -3.45 3.48
C ILE A 87 10.88 -3.65 4.94
N CYS A 88 11.53 -4.56 5.67
CA CYS A 88 11.28 -4.75 7.10
C CYS A 88 11.55 -3.46 7.90
N GLU A 89 12.66 -2.77 7.62
CA GLU A 89 12.99 -1.48 8.24
C GLU A 89 11.90 -0.43 7.95
N TRP A 90 11.51 -0.26 6.68
CA TRP A 90 10.43 0.65 6.28
C TRP A 90 9.09 0.32 6.94
N ALA A 91 8.77 -0.97 7.04
CA ALA A 91 7.53 -1.45 7.62
C ALA A 91 7.58 -1.51 9.15
N GLY A 92 8.71 -1.25 9.81
CA GLY A 92 8.88 -1.42 11.25
C GLY A 92 8.73 -2.87 11.72
N TRP A 93 9.13 -3.84 10.89
CA TRP A 93 9.17 -5.27 11.25
C TRP A 93 10.55 -5.67 11.76
N SER A 94 10.58 -6.76 12.55
CA SER A 94 11.86 -7.36 12.96
C SER A 94 12.71 -7.73 11.75
N MET A 95 14.01 -7.47 11.86
CA MET A 95 15.01 -7.89 10.87
C MET A 95 15.42 -9.36 11.03
N GLU A 96 14.96 -10.02 12.10
CA GLU A 96 15.19 -11.44 12.33
C GLU A 96 14.40 -12.29 11.33
N PHE A 97 15.09 -13.23 10.69
CA PHE A 97 14.54 -14.07 9.62
C PHE A 97 13.47 -15.06 10.09
N SER A 98 13.31 -15.28 11.40
CA SER A 98 12.22 -16.06 11.98
C SER A 98 10.84 -15.39 11.83
N ASN A 99 10.80 -14.10 11.49
CA ASN A 99 9.56 -13.36 11.38
C ASN A 99 8.89 -13.56 10.02
N LEU A 100 7.91 -14.48 9.96
CA LEU A 100 7.09 -14.75 8.77
C LEU A 100 6.06 -13.64 8.44
N THR A 101 6.05 -12.52 9.18
CA THR A 101 5.11 -11.42 8.92
C THR A 101 5.28 -10.88 7.51
N ILE A 102 6.52 -10.66 7.03
CA ILE A 102 6.73 -10.14 5.68
C ILE A 102 6.18 -11.09 4.60
N VAL A 103 6.32 -12.41 4.79
CA VAL A 103 5.82 -13.41 3.84
C VAL A 103 4.31 -13.29 3.67
N LYS A 104 3.57 -13.07 4.77
CA LYS A 104 2.12 -12.86 4.73
C LYS A 104 1.71 -11.61 3.95
N TYR A 105 2.59 -10.63 3.79
CA TYR A 105 2.34 -9.38 3.05
C TYR A 105 2.85 -9.44 1.60
N LEU A 106 3.81 -10.32 1.30
CA LEU A 106 4.31 -10.56 -0.05
C LEU A 106 3.49 -11.59 -0.82
N ILE A 107 2.86 -12.53 -0.12
CA ILE A 107 2.13 -13.66 -0.72
C ILE A 107 0.73 -13.74 -0.13
N SER A 108 -0.28 -13.66 -0.99
CA SER A 108 -1.70 -13.75 -0.69
C SER A 108 -2.47 -14.22 -1.91
N TRP A 109 -3.65 -14.78 -1.67
CA TRP A 109 -4.52 -15.34 -2.70
C TRP A 109 -5.03 -14.29 -3.71
N ASN A 110 -5.10 -13.02 -3.30
CA ASN A 110 -5.54 -11.90 -4.14
C ASN A 110 -4.38 -11.15 -4.81
N ASP A 111 -3.16 -11.69 -4.74
CA ASP A 111 -2.00 -11.03 -5.32
C ASP A 111 -1.92 -11.34 -6.82
N ASN A 112 -1.53 -10.34 -7.61
CA ASN A 112 -1.26 -10.55 -9.02
C ASN A 112 0.09 -11.30 -9.14
N PRO A 113 0.12 -12.56 -9.59
CA PRO A 113 1.36 -13.28 -9.77
C PRO A 113 2.19 -12.55 -10.83
N THR A 114 3.34 -12.02 -10.45
CA THR A 114 4.26 -11.35 -11.38
C THR A 114 4.79 -12.29 -12.45
N GLU A 115 4.68 -13.61 -12.24
CA GLU A 115 5.13 -14.64 -13.15
C GLU A 115 4.15 -15.81 -13.15
N LYS A 116 3.82 -16.31 -14.34
CA LYS A 116 3.00 -17.52 -14.46
C LYS A 116 3.80 -18.71 -13.97
N ARG A 117 3.14 -19.62 -13.26
CA ARG A 117 3.78 -20.81 -12.68
C ARG A 117 4.49 -21.67 -13.72
N GLU A 118 3.91 -21.79 -14.91
CA GLU A 118 4.48 -22.55 -16.03
C GLU A 118 5.86 -22.03 -16.44
N ASP A 119 6.11 -20.73 -16.28
CA ASP A 119 7.35 -20.11 -16.71
C ASP A 119 8.53 -20.31 -15.74
N PHE A 120 8.29 -20.78 -14.51
CA PHE A 120 9.32 -20.87 -13.45
C PHE A 120 10.55 -21.69 -13.84
N PHE A 121 10.36 -22.64 -14.77
CA PHE A 121 11.39 -23.57 -15.20
C PHE A 121 11.69 -23.49 -16.70
N HIS A 122 11.22 -22.46 -17.41
CA HIS A 122 11.54 -22.30 -18.83
C HIS A 122 13.03 -21.94 -19.01
N PRO A 123 13.91 -22.87 -19.44
CA PRO A 123 15.37 -22.66 -19.44
C PRO A 123 15.80 -21.63 -20.47
N ASP A 124 15.04 -21.51 -21.56
CA ASP A 124 15.29 -20.61 -22.68
C ASP A 124 14.56 -19.26 -22.53
N ARG A 125 13.95 -19.00 -21.36
CA ARG A 125 13.28 -17.72 -21.11
C ARG A 125 14.34 -16.62 -21.14
N GLN A 126 14.23 -15.74 -22.13
CA GLN A 126 15.09 -14.57 -22.19
C GLN A 126 14.80 -13.68 -20.99
N PHE A 127 15.85 -13.31 -20.24
CA PHE A 127 15.72 -12.31 -19.19
C PHE A 127 15.18 -11.03 -19.82
N THR A 128 13.95 -10.70 -19.47
CA THR A 128 13.32 -9.43 -19.80
C THR A 128 14.23 -8.33 -19.29
N TYR A 129 14.91 -7.64 -20.21
CA TYR A 129 15.71 -6.40 -20.10
C TYR A 129 16.42 -6.07 -18.77
N LYS A 130 17.70 -5.67 -18.86
CA LYS A 130 18.43 -5.13 -17.71
C LYS A 130 17.67 -3.93 -17.13
N CYS A 131 17.37 -3.98 -15.83
CA CYS A 131 16.81 -2.82 -15.13
C CYS A 131 17.77 -1.64 -15.26
N PHE A 132 17.34 -0.55 -15.90
CA PHE A 132 18.16 0.65 -16.13
C PHE A 132 18.60 1.34 -14.82
N THR A 133 17.95 1.04 -13.70
CA THR A 133 18.25 1.63 -12.39
C THR A 133 19.25 0.82 -11.56
N CYS A 134 19.24 -0.51 -11.65
CA CYS A 134 20.10 -1.37 -10.81
C CYS A 134 21.02 -2.32 -11.59
N GLY A 135 20.91 -2.38 -12.92
CA GLY A 135 21.77 -3.18 -13.80
C GLY A 135 21.56 -4.69 -13.73
N ARG A 136 20.61 -5.17 -12.92
CA ARG A 136 20.29 -6.60 -12.78
C ARG A 136 19.31 -7.04 -13.85
N SER A 137 19.52 -8.23 -14.39
CA SER A 137 18.52 -8.98 -15.18
C SER A 137 17.42 -9.48 -14.22
N CYS A 138 16.14 -9.15 -14.47
CA CYS A 138 15.02 -9.80 -13.78
C CYS A 138 13.85 -10.11 -14.73
N ASN A 139 13.00 -11.06 -14.33
CA ASN A 139 11.81 -11.53 -15.07
C ASN A 139 10.68 -10.48 -15.17
N CYS A 140 11.02 -9.22 -14.95
CA CYS A 140 10.14 -8.15 -14.51
C CYS A 140 10.05 -6.98 -15.48
N ALA A 141 10.78 -7.03 -16.60
CA ALA A 141 10.94 -5.91 -17.50
C ALA A 141 10.09 -6.04 -18.76
#